data_AF-A0A931B064-F1
#
_entry.id   AF-A0A931B064-F1
#
_cell.length_a   1.000
_cell.length_b   1.000
_cell.length_c   1.000
_cell.angle_alpha   90.00
_cell.angle_beta   90.00
_cell.angle_gamma   90.00
#
_symmetry.space_group_name_H-M   'P 1'
#
loop_
_entity.id
_entity.type
_entity.pdbx_description
1 polymer ?
#
loop_
_entity_poly.entity_id
_entity_poly.type
_entity_poly.pdbx_seq_one_letter_code
_entity_poly.pdbx_strand_id
1 'polypeptide(L)'
;MKKQSSVIIDFLLVLIIVLFAVLNNKNVPVSFGIASFSAPLILVITGSAIIGALIVFVTTSATIWQQKKQLKQLTQELTEAQKDLDKKINEAKEEQQRQFRNERAELEATYQAEIQATKKQLEQLKTRSSSNNNEISAKQSYNYFD
;
A
#
# COMPACT_ATOMS: atom_id res chain seq x y z
N MET A 1 0.76 32.58 16.31
CA MET A 1 1.48 33.86 16.47
C MET A 1 3.01 33.75 16.30
N LYS A 2 3.65 32.59 16.51
CA LYS A 2 5.12 32.38 16.41
C LYS A 2 5.77 32.53 15.02
N LYS A 3 5.01 32.49 13.92
CA LYS A 3 5.56 32.61 12.55
C LYS A 3 5.76 34.06 12.09
N GLN A 4 5.04 35.03 12.66
CA GLN A 4 5.18 36.45 12.31
C GLN A 4 6.31 37.14 13.08
N SER A 5 6.62 36.68 14.29
CA SER A 5 7.78 37.17 15.04
C SER A 5 9.10 36.91 14.31
N SER A 6 9.21 35.80 13.58
CA SER A 6 10.38 35.50 12.75
C SER A 6 10.60 36.54 11.65
N VAL A 7 9.53 37.01 10.98
CA VAL A 7 9.64 38.04 9.94
C VAL A 7 10.15 39.37 10.51
N ILE A 8 9.69 39.76 11.70
CA ILE A 8 10.15 40.98 12.38
C ILE A 8 11.63 40.86 12.78
N ILE A 9 12.04 39.68 13.27
CA ILE A 9 13.44 39.40 13.63
C ILE A 9 14.33 39.44 12.38
N ASP A 10 13.90 38.80 11.28
CA ASP A 10 14.65 38.81 10.01
C ASP A 10 14.79 40.24 9.47
N PHE A 11 13.73 41.04 9.54
CA PHE A 11 13.77 42.45 9.14
C PHE A 11 14.74 43.28 10.00
N LEU A 12 14.75 43.08 11.32
CA LEU A 12 15.71 43.72 12.22
C LEU A 12 17.16 43.32 11.91
N LEU A 13 17.41 42.04 11.60
CA LEU A 13 18.73 41.57 11.18
C LEU A 13 19.18 42.23 9.87
N VAL A 14 18.29 42.35 8.89
CA VAL A 14 18.57 43.07 7.64
C VAL A 14 18.91 44.54 7.92
N LEU A 15 18.17 45.22 8.79
CA LEU A 15 18.49 46.60 9.20
C LEU A 15 19.88 46.71 9.83
N ILE A 16 20.28 45.77 10.68
CA ILE A 16 21.61 45.72 11.29
C ILE A 16 22.69 45.57 10.19
N ILE A 17 22.48 44.69 9.21
CA ILE A 17 23.42 44.51 8.08
C ILE A 17 23.55 45.81 7.28
N VAL A 18 22.43 46.48 6.97
CA VAL A 18 22.43 47.77 6.26
C VAL A 18 23.19 48.83 7.06
N LEU A 19 22.98 48.89 8.38
CA LEU A 19 23.71 49.80 9.26
C LEU A 19 25.23 49.54 9.21
N PHE A 20 25.65 48.28 9.31
CA PHE A 20 27.06 47.90 9.17
C PHE A 20 27.63 48.29 7.81
N ALA A 21 26.86 48.12 6.74
CA ALA A 21 27.28 48.49 5.38
C ALA A 21 27.52 50.00 5.24
N VAL A 22 26.63 50.83 5.82
CA VAL A 22 26.78 52.29 5.81
C VAL A 22 27.98 52.73 6.65
N LEU A 23 28.10 52.22 7.89
CA LEU A 23 29.19 52.61 8.80
C LEU A 23 30.57 52.12 8.36
N ASN A 24 30.63 51.01 7.62
CA ASN A 24 31.88 50.43 7.13
C ASN A 24 32.02 50.55 5.60
N ASN A 25 31.46 51.62 5.03
CA ASN A 25 31.56 51.93 3.60
C ASN A 25 32.97 52.44 3.25
N LYS A 26 33.97 51.56 3.41
CA LYS A 26 35.35 51.79 3.01
C LYS A 26 35.56 51.22 1.62
N ASN A 27 35.91 52.10 0.69
CA ASN A 27 36.27 51.74 -0.66
C ASN A 27 37.62 51.02 -0.69
N VAL A 28 37.66 49.85 -1.33
CA VAL A 28 38.85 49.03 -1.50
C VAL A 28 39.03 48.77 -3.01
N PRO A 29 40.25 48.90 -3.55
CA PRO A 29 40.53 48.52 -4.93
C PRO A 29 40.36 47.01 -5.10
N VAL A 30 39.57 46.59 -6.07
CA VAL A 30 39.37 45.21 -6.46
C VAL A 30 39.97 45.01 -7.83
N SER A 31 40.82 44.00 -7.98
CA SER A 31 41.42 43.61 -9.26
C SER A 31 40.87 42.26 -9.69
N PHE A 32 40.33 42.20 -10.91
CA PHE A 32 39.85 40.99 -11.58
C PHE A 32 40.90 40.44 -12.56
N GLY A 33 42.17 40.80 -12.37
CA GLY A 33 43.29 40.41 -13.25
C GLY A 33 43.42 41.30 -14.49
N ILE A 34 42.32 41.52 -15.23
CA ILE A 34 42.31 42.34 -16.46
C ILE A 34 41.70 43.73 -16.28
N ALA A 35 40.95 43.94 -15.19
CA ALA A 35 40.28 45.19 -14.88
C ALA A 35 40.30 45.42 -13.38
N SER A 36 40.34 46.69 -12.96
CA SER A 36 40.25 47.07 -11.57
C SER A 36 39.29 48.24 -11.37
N PHE A 37 38.57 48.21 -10.25
CA PHE A 37 37.72 49.32 -9.81
C PHE A 37 37.71 49.38 -8.29
N SER A 38 37.29 50.51 -7.75
CA SER A 38 37.15 50.68 -6.30
C SER A 38 35.69 50.53 -5.92
N ALA A 39 35.41 49.67 -4.94
CA ALA A 39 34.06 49.48 -4.41
C ALA A 39 34.09 49.32 -2.89
N PRO A 40 32.98 49.62 -2.20
CA PRO A 40 32.83 49.37 -0.78
C PRO A 40 33.10 47.90 -0.43
N LEU A 41 33.93 47.64 0.59
CA LEU A 41 34.35 46.29 0.99
C LEU A 41 33.17 45.32 1.21
N ILE A 42 32.09 45.81 1.82
CA ILE A 42 30.89 45.01 2.08
C ILE A 42 30.24 44.49 0.79
N LEU A 43 30.19 45.30 -0.27
CA LEU A 43 29.63 44.88 -1.56
C LEU A 43 30.47 43.79 -2.22
N VAL A 44 31.79 43.82 -2.02
CA VAL A 44 32.72 42.81 -2.55
C VAL A 44 32.51 41.46 -1.84
N ILE A 45 32.43 41.47 -0.51
CA ILE A 45 32.21 40.25 0.29
C ILE A 45 30.82 39.68 0.03
N THR A 46 29.77 40.50 0.09
CA THR A 46 28.41 40.04 -0.16
C THR A 46 28.23 39.57 -1.61
N GLY A 47 28.79 40.30 -2.59
CA GLY A 47 28.73 39.91 -3.99
C GLY A 47 29.40 38.56 -4.27
N SER A 48 30.61 38.35 -3.74
CA SER A 48 31.32 37.07 -3.86
C SER A 48 30.60 35.92 -3.15
N ALA A 49 30.03 36.16 -1.96
CA ALA A 49 29.21 35.18 -1.26
C ALA A 49 27.94 34.81 -2.04
N ILE A 50 27.26 35.79 -2.65
CA ILE A 50 26.09 35.55 -3.52
C ILE A 50 26.49 34.71 -4.73
N ILE A 51 27.61 35.01 -5.39
CA ILE A 51 28.11 34.21 -6.51
C ILE A 51 28.40 32.77 -6.06
N GLY A 52 29.05 32.58 -4.90
CA GLY A 52 29.28 31.25 -4.33
C GLY A 52 27.97 30.50 -4.05
N ALA A 53 26.97 31.18 -3.47
CA ALA A 53 25.64 30.61 -3.22
C ALA A 53 24.91 30.24 -4.53
N LEU A 54 25.04 31.06 -5.57
CA LEU A 54 24.48 30.77 -6.89
C LEU A 54 25.10 29.52 -7.51
N ILE A 55 26.42 29.34 -7.40
CA ILE A 55 27.11 28.13 -7.89
C ILE A 55 26.57 26.89 -7.16
N VAL A 56 26.49 26.94 -5.83
CA VAL A 56 25.93 25.84 -5.01
C VAL A 56 24.46 25.59 -5.38
N PHE A 57 23.66 26.64 -5.58
CA PHE A 57 22.27 26.53 -5.96
C PHE A 57 22.10 25.81 -7.31
N VAL A 58 22.86 26.22 -8.33
CA VAL A 58 22.79 25.61 -9.66
C VAL A 58 23.23 24.14 -9.62
N THR A 59 24.37 23.85 -8.99
CA THR A 59 24.89 22.48 -8.87
C THR A 59 23.95 21.56 -8.08
N THR A 60 23.36 22.05 -7.00
CA THR A 60 22.43 21.26 -6.17
C THR A 60 21.07 21.09 -6.85
N SER A 61 20.59 22.10 -7.58
CA SER A 61 19.29 22.04 -8.26
C SER A 61 19.24 20.93 -9.31
N ALA A 62 20.33 20.73 -10.07
CA ALA A 62 20.44 19.64 -11.03
C ALA A 62 20.29 18.27 -10.35
N THR A 63 20.99 18.05 -9.24
CA THR A 63 20.92 16.82 -8.45
C THR A 63 19.52 16.58 -7.89
N ILE A 64 18.88 17.61 -7.31
CA ILE A 64 17.52 17.51 -6.78
C ILE A 64 16.53 17.12 -7.89
N TRP A 65 16.68 17.66 -9.10
CA TRP A 65 15.80 17.32 -10.20
C TRP A 65 15.93 15.86 -10.62
N GLN A 66 17.16 15.34 -10.71
CA GLN A 66 17.41 13.93 -10.98
C GLN A 66 16.83 13.03 -9.88
N GLN A 67 17.05 13.38 -8.61
CA GLN A 67 16.51 12.65 -7.47
C GLN A 67 14.98 12.62 -7.47
N LYS A 68 14.31 13.75 -7.78
CA LYS A 68 12.85 13.79 -7.91
C LYS A 68 12.33 12.90 -9.04
N LYS A 69 13.04 12.84 -10.17
CA LYS A 69 12.69 11.95 -11.28
C LYS A 69 12.80 10.49 -10.87
N GLN A 70 13.90 10.10 -10.23
CA GLN A 70 14.10 8.74 -9.72
C GLN A 70 13.04 8.38 -8.69
N LEU A 71 12.74 9.27 -7.74
CA LEU A 71 11.70 9.04 -6.73
C LEU A 71 10.34 8.79 -7.38
N LYS A 72 9.99 9.56 -8.42
CA LYS A 72 8.74 9.35 -9.17
C LYS A 72 8.72 7.97 -9.86
N GLN A 73 9.81 7.58 -10.49
CA GLN A 73 9.93 6.27 -11.15
C GLN A 73 9.79 5.13 -10.14
N LEU A 74 10.56 5.16 -9.05
CA LEU A 74 10.49 4.16 -7.99
C LEU A 74 9.09 4.09 -7.35
N THR A 75 8.45 5.24 -7.12
CA THR A 75 7.07 5.26 -6.57
C THR A 75 6.08 4.63 -7.54
N GLN A 76 6.25 4.86 -8.84
CA GLN A 76 5.41 4.24 -9.87
C GLN A 76 5.63 2.73 -9.94
N GLU A 77 6.88 2.27 -9.95
CA GLU A 77 7.23 0.84 -9.93
C GLU A 77 6.64 0.13 -8.70
N LEU A 78 6.74 0.75 -7.52
CA LEU A 78 6.10 0.21 -6.30
C LEU A 78 4.58 0.12 -6.41
N THR A 79 3.95 1.13 -7.02
CA THR A 79 2.49 1.15 -7.21
C THR A 79 2.04 0.05 -8.16
N GLU A 80 2.78 -0.13 -9.26
CA GLU A 80 2.52 -1.20 -10.24
C GLU A 80 2.72 -2.59 -9.62
N ALA A 81 3.82 -2.79 -8.90
CA ALA A 81 4.10 -4.05 -8.20
C ALA A 81 3.02 -4.37 -7.15
N GLN A 82 2.57 -3.38 -6.37
CA GLN A 82 1.50 -3.57 -5.39
C GLN A 82 0.19 -3.99 -6.07
N LYS A 83 -0.16 -3.34 -7.19
CA LYS A 83 -1.36 -3.68 -7.96
C LYS A 83 -1.31 -5.11 -8.52
N ASP A 84 -0.14 -5.54 -9.01
CA ASP A 84 0.06 -6.91 -9.49
C ASP A 84 -0.05 -7.94 -8.37
N LEU A 85 0.50 -7.64 -7.19
CA LEU A 85 0.34 -8.49 -6.00
C LEU A 85 -1.12 -8.59 -5.57
N ASP A 86 -1.83 -7.46 -5.50
CA ASP A 86 -3.25 -7.44 -5.14
C ASP A 86 -4.09 -8.25 -6.15
N LYS A 87 -3.77 -8.18 -7.45
CA LYS A 87 -4.41 -9.00 -8.48
C LYS A 87 -4.16 -10.50 -8.24
N LYS A 88 -2.91 -10.90 -8.01
CA LYS A 88 -2.55 -12.30 -7.75
C LYS A 88 -3.21 -12.83 -6.48
N ILE A 89 -3.27 -12.02 -5.41
CA ILE A 89 -3.94 -12.38 -4.16
C ILE A 89 -5.44 -12.59 -4.41
N ASN A 90 -6.08 -11.70 -5.16
CA ASN A 90 -7.51 -11.84 -5.49
C ASN A 90 -7.78 -13.08 -6.34
N GLU A 91 -6.97 -13.33 -7.37
CA GLU A 91 -7.07 -14.54 -8.22
C GLU A 91 -6.92 -15.82 -7.39
N ALA A 92 -5.89 -15.90 -6.55
CA ALA A 92 -5.66 -17.04 -5.66
C ALA A 92 -6.79 -17.23 -4.65
N LYS A 93 -7.33 -16.13 -4.10
CA LYS A 93 -8.48 -16.16 -3.19
C LYS A 93 -9.74 -16.65 -3.87
N GLU A 94 -10.01 -16.21 -5.10
CA GLU A 94 -11.15 -16.68 -5.89
C GLU A 94 -11.03 -18.15 -6.27
N GLU A 95 -9.83 -18.61 -6.62
CA GLU A 95 -9.55 -20.02 -6.90
C GLU A 95 -9.75 -20.88 -5.66
N GLN A 96 -9.20 -20.48 -4.52
CA GLN A 96 -9.39 -21.17 -3.25
C GLN A 96 -10.86 -21.21 -2.84
N GLN A 97 -11.60 -20.11 -2.99
CA GLN A 97 -13.04 -20.09 -2.74
C GLN A 97 -13.83 -21.00 -3.70
N ARG A 98 -13.42 -21.10 -4.97
CA ARG A 98 -14.01 -22.04 -5.93
C ARG A 98 -13.79 -23.49 -5.49
N GLN A 99 -12.57 -23.84 -5.08
CA GLN A 99 -12.26 -25.18 -4.57
C GLN A 99 -13.11 -25.52 -3.34
N PHE A 100 -13.15 -24.64 -2.33
CA PHE A 100 -13.99 -24.85 -1.15
C PHE A 100 -15.49 -24.99 -1.49
N ARG A 101 -16.00 -24.20 -2.43
CA ARG A 101 -17.41 -24.31 -2.86
C ARG A 101 -17.68 -25.64 -3.55
N ASN A 102 -16.78 -26.10 -4.42
CA ASN A 102 -16.93 -27.38 -5.12
C ASN A 102 -16.87 -28.55 -4.14
N GLU A 103 -15.90 -28.55 -3.22
CA GLU A 103 -15.74 -29.59 -2.20
C GLU A 103 -16.96 -29.68 -1.29
N ARG A 104 -17.52 -28.53 -0.88
CA ARG A 104 -18.77 -28.50 -0.11
C ARG A 104 -19.97 -29.04 -0.88
N ALA A 105 -20.11 -28.69 -2.16
CA ALA A 105 -21.21 -29.19 -2.99
C ALA A 105 -21.11 -30.71 -3.19
N GLU A 106 -19.90 -31.25 -3.36
CA GLU A 106 -19.65 -32.68 -3.46
C GLU A 106 -19.98 -33.40 -2.14
N LEU A 107 -19.54 -32.85 -1.01
CA LEU A 107 -19.84 -33.40 0.32
C LEU A 107 -21.35 -33.39 0.61
N GLU A 108 -22.06 -32.32 0.24
CA GLU A 108 -23.50 -32.22 0.41
C GLU A 108 -24.25 -33.25 -0.48
N ALA A 109 -23.80 -33.46 -1.72
CA ALA A 109 -24.39 -34.45 -2.62
C ALA A 109 -24.15 -35.90 -2.16
N THR A 110 -22.94 -36.22 -1.69
CA THR A 110 -22.61 -37.56 -1.16
C THR A 110 -23.42 -37.87 0.10
N TYR A 111 -23.52 -36.92 1.04
CA TYR A 111 -24.32 -37.07 2.25
C TYR A 111 -25.80 -37.32 1.94
N GLN A 112 -26.37 -36.58 0.98
CA GLN A 112 -27.76 -36.80 0.56
C GLN A 112 -27.97 -38.17 -0.10
N ALA A 113 -27.02 -38.63 -0.92
CA ALA A 113 -27.08 -39.96 -1.52
C ALA A 113 -27.03 -41.07 -0.46
N GLU A 114 -26.20 -40.92 0.57
CA GLU A 114 -26.09 -41.87 1.67
C GLU A 114 -27.36 -41.92 2.53
N ILE A 115 -27.97 -40.78 2.84
CA ILE A 115 -29.28 -40.71 3.51
C ILE A 115 -30.34 -41.45 2.69
N GLN A 116 -30.39 -41.21 1.38
CA GLN A 116 -31.37 -41.86 0.51
C GLN A 116 -31.17 -43.37 0.43
N ALA A 117 -29.91 -43.82 0.33
CA ALA A 117 -29.57 -45.25 0.33
C ALA A 117 -29.95 -45.91 1.65
N THR A 118 -29.60 -45.30 2.78
CA THR A 118 -29.94 -45.77 4.13
C THR A 118 -31.45 -45.84 4.32
N LYS A 119 -32.20 -44.83 3.85
CA LYS A 119 -33.67 -44.83 3.90
C LYS A 119 -34.26 -45.97 3.08
N LYS A 120 -33.76 -46.23 1.87
CA LYS A 120 -34.18 -47.36 1.03
C LYS A 120 -33.92 -48.70 1.71
N GLN A 121 -32.75 -48.87 2.33
CA GLN A 121 -32.42 -50.08 3.09
C GLN A 121 -33.35 -50.27 4.29
N LEU A 122 -33.66 -49.20 5.04
CA LEU A 122 -34.58 -49.24 6.17
C LEU A 122 -36.00 -49.65 5.75
N GLU A 123 -36.50 -49.13 4.62
CA GLU A 123 -37.80 -49.53 4.05
C GLU A 123 -37.80 -51.01 3.62
N GLN A 124 -36.71 -51.49 3.01
CA GLN A 124 -36.56 -52.91 2.66
C GLN A 124 -36.50 -53.81 3.90
N LEU A 125 -35.82 -53.39 4.96
CA LEU A 125 -35.77 -54.11 6.24
C LEU A 125 -37.16 -54.18 6.90
N LYS A 126 -37.90 -53.06 6.95
CA LYS A 126 -39.27 -53.04 7.47
C LYS A 126 -40.20 -53.97 6.69
N THR A 127 -40.20 -53.88 5.37
CA THR A 127 -41.04 -54.74 4.51
C THR A 127 -40.68 -56.21 4.66
N ARG A 128 -39.39 -56.56 4.75
CA ARG A 128 -38.93 -57.93 4.98
C ARG A 128 -39.35 -58.46 6.37
N SER A 129 -39.24 -57.64 7.43
CA SER A 129 -39.72 -58.00 8.77
C SER A 129 -41.24 -58.15 8.85
N SER A 130 -42.02 -57.31 8.17
CA SER A 130 -43.48 -57.47 8.06
C SER A 130 -43.88 -58.71 7.27
N SER A 131 -43.14 -59.06 6.21
CA SER A 131 -43.38 -60.29 5.44
C SER A 131 -43.05 -61.54 6.26
N ASN A 132 -41.95 -61.54 7.03
CA ASN A 132 -41.57 -62.64 7.91
C ASN A 132 -42.59 -62.85 9.06
N ASN A 133 -43.12 -61.77 9.64
CA ASN A 133 -44.13 -61.87 10.71
C ASN A 133 -45.48 -62.41 10.18
N ASN A 134 -45.85 -62.07 8.94
CA ASN A 134 -47.04 -62.61 8.29
C ASN A 134 -46.88 -64.09 7.88
N GLU A 135 -45.69 -64.53 7.47
CA GLU A 135 -45.42 -65.95 7.25
C GLU A 135 -45.43 -66.78 8.54
N ILE A 136 -44.95 -66.23 9.66
CA ILE A 136 -45.00 -66.89 10.97
C ILE A 136 -46.46 -66.97 11.48
N SER A 137 -47.27 -65.91 11.33
CA SER A 137 -48.71 -65.95 11.66
C SER A 137 -49.52 -66.88 10.74
N ALA A 138 -49.23 -66.92 9.43
CA ALA A 138 -49.93 -67.77 8.48
C ALA A 138 -49.64 -69.27 8.70
N LYS A 139 -48.45 -69.63 9.21
CA LYS A 139 -48.14 -71.01 9.62
C LYS A 139 -48.76 -71.41 10.95
N GLN A 140 -49.34 -70.47 11.70
CA GLN A 140 -49.98 -70.72 13.00
C GLN A 140 -51.51 -70.76 12.91
N SER A 141 -52.10 -70.48 11.74
CA SER A 141 -53.54 -70.54 11.49
C SER A 141 -53.94 -71.77 10.65
N TYR A 142 -53.83 -72.98 11.21
CA TYR A 142 -54.57 -74.14 10.70
C TYR A 142 -55.01 -75.07 11.85
N ASN A 143 -56.35 -75.17 11.98
CA ASN A 143 -57.20 -76.20 12.57
C ASN A 143 -57.36 -76.34 14.11
N TYR A 144 -58.44 -75.73 14.60
CA TYR A 144 -59.23 -76.17 15.76
C TYR A 144 -60.72 -76.06 15.35
N PHE A 145 -61.23 -76.97 14.53
CA PHE A 145 -62.66 -77.32 14.38
C PHE A 145 -62.77 -78.49 13.37
N ASP A 146 -63.48 -79.55 13.82
CA ASP A 146 -63.71 -80.90 13.27
C ASP A 146 -62.55 -81.92 13.25
#